data_AF-A0A847SZM9-F1
#
_entry.id   AF-A0A847SZM9-F1
#
_cell.length_a   1.000
_cell.length_b   1.000
_cell.length_c   1.000
_cell.angle_alpha   90.00
_cell.angle_beta   90.00
_cell.angle_gamma   90.00
#
_symmetry.space_group_name_H-M   'P 1'
#
loop_
_entity.id
_entity.type
_entity.pdbx_description
1 polymer ?
#
loop_
_entity_poly.entity_id
_entity_poly.type
_entity_poly.pdbx_seq_one_letter_code
_entity_poly.pdbx_strand_id
1 'polypeptide(L)'
;MSLSDSLVESIEFIVLGEPTPEGSTRAYYIKNLDRTVTTHQNKKELMAWRNRIATEAQRALEGKTWVCDCTSAYGVRVEFVLTRPPSVPEHKRINPTVKPDIDKLVRAINDALTGILFVDDCQVVSMTMSKEYGDERRAGAYVIVERYVNQLERKKKERKRTLSPQRDEPCEDPRD
;
A
#
# COMPACT_ATOMS: atom_id res chain seq x y z
N MET A 1 -10.42 16.53 6.52
CA MET A 1 -11.23 15.30 6.50
C MET A 1 -10.41 14.24 7.21
N SER A 2 -10.97 13.59 8.23
CA SER A 2 -10.31 12.43 8.85
C SER A 2 -10.29 11.28 7.83
N LEU A 3 -9.21 10.52 7.76
CA LEU A 3 -9.10 9.34 6.87
C LEU A 3 -10.27 8.36 7.10
N SER A 4 -10.79 8.30 8.33
CA SER A 4 -11.95 7.45 8.68
C SER A 4 -13.21 7.77 7.88
N ASP A 5 -13.37 8.99 7.39
CA ASP A 5 -14.58 9.48 6.71
C ASP A 5 -14.54 9.23 5.18
N SER A 6 -13.40 8.76 4.66
CA SER A 6 -13.19 8.50 3.23
C SER A 6 -12.89 7.03 2.93
N LEU A 7 -12.99 6.14 3.92
CA LEU A 7 -12.80 4.70 3.75
C LEU A 7 -13.88 4.11 2.85
N VAL A 8 -13.48 3.41 1.80
CA VAL A 8 -14.41 2.77 0.86
C VAL A 8 -14.56 1.30 1.17
N GLU A 9 -13.43 0.60 1.26
CA GLU A 9 -13.38 -0.85 1.44
C GLU A 9 -12.06 -1.26 2.08
N SER A 10 -12.03 -2.46 2.65
CA SER A 10 -10.82 -3.05 3.23
C SER A 10 -10.70 -4.52 2.87
N ILE A 11 -9.46 -4.99 2.76
CA ILE A 11 -9.11 -6.38 2.56
C ILE A 11 -8.16 -6.80 3.67
N GLU A 12 -8.49 -7.92 4.30
CA GLU A 12 -7.67 -8.57 5.31
C GLU A 12 -7.25 -9.96 4.85
N PHE A 13 -5.99 -10.30 5.10
CA PHE A 13 -5.44 -11.62 4.82
C PHE A 13 -4.21 -11.93 5.68
N ILE A 14 -3.87 -13.22 5.76
CA ILE A 14 -2.78 -13.72 6.58
C ILE A 14 -1.79 -14.45 5.68
N VAL A 15 -0.51 -14.10 5.82
CA VAL A 15 0.59 -14.74 5.09
C VAL A 15 1.41 -15.55 6.09
N LEU A 16 1.24 -16.87 6.08
CA LEU A 16 1.95 -17.77 7.00
C LEU A 16 3.35 -18.13 6.50
N GLY A 17 4.31 -18.19 7.41
CA GLY A 17 5.73 -18.48 7.13
C GLY A 17 6.64 -17.40 7.71
N GLU A 18 7.94 -17.61 7.67
CA GLU A 18 8.90 -16.66 8.24
C GLU A 18 8.97 -15.35 7.44
N PRO A 19 8.64 -14.20 8.05
CA PRO A 19 8.78 -12.91 7.39
C PRO A 19 10.24 -12.63 6.99
N THR A 20 10.47 -12.45 5.70
CA THR A 20 11.81 -12.20 5.15
C THR A 20 11.96 -10.73 4.77
N PRO A 21 12.93 -9.99 5.34
CA PRO A 21 13.11 -8.57 5.06
C PRO A 21 13.69 -8.34 3.66
N GLU A 22 13.44 -7.15 3.11
CA GLU A 22 14.19 -6.67 1.97
C GLU A 22 15.69 -6.58 2.30
N GLY A 23 16.50 -7.37 1.62
CA GLY A 23 17.94 -7.44 1.86
C GLY A 23 18.66 -6.14 1.49
N SER A 24 19.69 -5.77 2.24
CA SER A 24 20.55 -4.65 1.84
C SER A 24 21.29 -5.00 0.55
N THR A 25 21.15 -4.13 -0.44
CA THR A 25 21.81 -4.22 -1.73
C THR A 25 23.33 -4.11 -1.56
N ARG A 26 24.09 -5.14 -1.94
CA ARG A 26 25.56 -5.06 -1.99
C ARG A 26 26.03 -5.02 -3.43
N ALA A 27 26.80 -3.98 -3.76
CA ALA A 27 27.44 -3.84 -5.05
C ALA A 27 28.85 -4.44 -4.97
N TYR A 28 29.14 -5.40 -5.84
CA TYR A 28 30.45 -5.99 -6.02
C TYR A 28 30.98 -5.59 -7.40
N TYR A 29 32.12 -4.92 -7.45
CA TYR A 29 32.80 -4.67 -8.71
C TYR A 29 33.62 -5.90 -9.11
N ILE A 30 33.27 -6.52 -10.23
CA ILE A 30 33.97 -7.70 -10.75
C ILE A 30 34.98 -7.23 -11.78
N LYS A 31 36.26 -7.14 -11.38
CA LYS A 31 37.38 -6.70 -12.24
C LYS A 31 37.44 -7.45 -13.58
N ASN A 32 37.14 -8.75 -13.58
CA ASN A 32 37.23 -9.58 -14.78
C ASN A 32 36.11 -9.35 -15.81
N LEU A 33 34.99 -8.76 -15.41
CA LEU A 33 33.85 -8.47 -16.30
C LEU A 33 33.64 -6.96 -16.51
N ASP A 34 34.55 -6.14 -15.98
CA ASP A 34 34.47 -4.68 -15.94
C ASP A 34 33.06 -4.13 -15.65
N ARG A 35 32.37 -4.76 -14.68
CA ARG A 35 30.99 -4.40 -14.33
C ARG A 35 30.74 -4.52 -12.84
N THR A 36 29.87 -3.64 -12.34
CA THR A 36 29.34 -3.71 -10.98
C THR A 36 28.14 -4.65 -10.95
N VAL A 37 28.25 -5.75 -10.21
CA VAL A 37 27.16 -6.69 -9.97
C VAL A 37 26.53 -6.40 -8.61
N THR A 38 25.25 -6.10 -8.64
CA THR A 38 24.45 -5.84 -7.45
C THR A 38 23.75 -7.12 -7.00
N THR A 39 24.04 -7.60 -5.79
CA THR A 39 23.44 -8.82 -5.23
C THR A 39 22.67 -8.49 -3.96
N HIS A 40 21.41 -8.95 -3.90
CA HIS A 40 20.61 -8.91 -2.68
C HIS A 40 20.94 -10.12 -1.82
N GLN A 41 21.23 -9.89 -0.53
CA GLN A 41 21.27 -10.99 0.44
C GLN A 41 19.90 -11.68 0.46
N ASN A 42 19.89 -13.02 0.48
CA ASN A 42 18.69 -13.86 0.58
C ASN A 42 17.63 -13.66 -0.53
N LYS A 43 18.04 -13.28 -1.76
CA LYS A 43 17.13 -13.05 -2.90
C LYS A 43 16.11 -14.17 -3.13
N LYS A 44 16.53 -15.44 -3.00
CA LYS A 44 15.64 -16.60 -3.21
C LYS A 44 14.51 -16.66 -2.17
N GLU A 45 14.86 -16.52 -0.89
CA GLU A 45 13.90 -16.54 0.22
C GLU A 45 12.97 -15.34 0.15
N LEU A 46 13.51 -14.16 -0.14
CA LEU A 46 12.74 -12.94 -0.34
C LEU A 46 11.71 -13.08 -1.48
N MET A 47 12.12 -13.62 -2.63
CA MET A 47 11.19 -13.85 -3.74
C MET A 47 10.11 -14.88 -3.40
N ALA A 48 10.48 -15.96 -2.69
CA ALA A 48 9.50 -16.94 -2.21
C ALA A 48 8.51 -16.31 -1.22
N TRP A 49 8.97 -15.42 -0.34
CA TRP A 49 8.15 -14.68 0.59
C TRP A 49 7.20 -13.71 -0.13
N ARG A 50 7.71 -12.90 -1.05
CA ARG A 50 6.89 -11.98 -1.88
C ARG A 50 5.83 -12.72 -2.70
N ASN A 51 6.20 -13.83 -3.34
CA ASN A 51 5.25 -14.65 -4.10
C ASN A 51 4.13 -15.20 -3.20
N ARG A 52 4.45 -15.57 -1.96
CA ARG A 52 3.45 -16.02 -1.00
C ARG A 52 2.50 -14.88 -0.61
N ILE A 53 3.04 -13.70 -0.31
CA ILE A 53 2.23 -12.50 -0.02
C ILE A 53 1.27 -12.22 -1.19
N ALA A 54 1.80 -12.18 -2.41
CA ALA A 54 1.02 -11.97 -3.62
C ALA A 54 -0.11 -13.01 -3.79
N THR A 55 0.20 -14.29 -3.54
CA THR A 55 -0.77 -15.38 -3.64
C THR A 55 -1.91 -15.23 -2.63
N GLU A 56 -1.60 -14.96 -1.36
CA GLU A 56 -2.65 -14.79 -0.34
C GLU A 56 -3.46 -13.51 -0.55
N ALA A 57 -2.83 -12.43 -1.05
CA ALA A 57 -3.53 -11.22 -1.44
C ALA A 57 -4.52 -11.48 -2.60
N GLN A 58 -4.09 -12.22 -3.63
CA GLN A 58 -4.96 -12.62 -4.75
C GLN A 58 -6.12 -13.51 -4.28
N ARG A 59 -5.87 -14.45 -3.36
CA ARG A 59 -6.95 -15.25 -2.76
C ARG A 59 -7.94 -14.40 -1.97
N ALA A 60 -7.46 -13.40 -1.25
CA ALA A 60 -8.33 -12.50 -0.49
C ALA A 60 -9.21 -11.60 -1.38
N LEU A 61 -8.82 -11.45 -2.64
CA LEU A 61 -9.57 -10.77 -3.70
C LEU A 61 -10.58 -11.68 -4.41
N GLU A 62 -10.47 -13.00 -4.29
CA GLU A 62 -11.39 -13.93 -4.96
C GLU A 62 -12.84 -13.66 -4.52
N GLY A 63 -13.72 -13.44 -5.51
CA GLY A 63 -15.13 -13.14 -5.27
C GLY A 63 -15.42 -11.70 -4.81
N LYS A 64 -14.42 -10.82 -4.74
CA LYS A 64 -14.59 -9.39 -4.42
C LYS A 64 -14.34 -8.52 -5.64
N THR A 65 -15.01 -7.36 -5.70
CA THR A 65 -14.78 -6.34 -6.72
C THR A 65 -13.85 -5.27 -6.16
N TRP A 66 -12.56 -5.57 -6.10
CA TRP A 66 -11.55 -4.58 -5.70
C TRP A 66 -11.07 -3.79 -6.91
N VAL A 67 -11.06 -2.46 -6.78
CA VAL A 67 -10.60 -1.57 -7.85
C VAL A 67 -9.21 -1.04 -7.53
N CYS A 68 -8.27 -1.32 -8.43
CA CYS A 68 -6.94 -0.73 -8.45
C CYS A 68 -6.92 0.40 -9.47
N ASP A 69 -6.90 1.65 -9.00
CA ASP A 69 -6.79 2.84 -9.84
C ASP A 69 -5.71 3.79 -9.30
N CYS A 70 -5.18 4.67 -10.16
CA CYS A 70 -4.16 5.65 -9.77
C CYS A 70 -4.73 6.83 -8.98
N THR A 71 -6.04 6.87 -8.74
CA THR A 71 -6.75 8.00 -8.11
C THR A 71 -7.11 7.75 -6.66
N SER A 72 -7.03 6.51 -6.20
CA SER A 72 -7.30 6.07 -4.84
C SER A 72 -6.06 6.24 -3.96
N ALA A 73 -6.29 6.44 -2.66
CA ALA A 73 -5.26 6.41 -1.64
C ALA A 73 -5.41 5.14 -0.80
N TYR A 74 -4.31 4.61 -0.27
CA TYR A 74 -4.32 3.36 0.47
C TYR A 74 -3.70 3.51 1.86
N GLY A 75 -4.24 2.76 2.81
CA GLY A 75 -3.65 2.54 4.13
C GLY A 75 -3.25 1.07 4.27
N VAL A 76 -2.07 0.82 4.82
CA VAL A 76 -1.57 -0.55 5.04
C VAL A 76 -1.29 -0.76 6.52
N ARG A 77 -1.87 -1.81 7.11
CA ARG A 77 -1.57 -2.26 8.46
C ARG A 77 -0.96 -3.65 8.39
N VAL A 78 0.19 -3.81 9.05
CA VAL A 78 0.88 -5.11 9.10
C VAL A 78 1.33 -5.43 10.51
N GLU A 79 0.94 -6.60 11.00
CA GLU A 79 1.50 -7.18 12.22
C GLU A 79 2.40 -8.36 11.83
N PHE A 80 3.70 -8.24 12.12
CA PHE A 80 4.64 -9.32 11.91
C PHE A 80 4.76 -10.17 13.16
N VAL A 81 4.48 -11.46 13.00
CA VAL A 81 4.71 -12.46 14.05
C VAL A 81 5.97 -13.23 13.67
N LEU A 82 7.01 -13.12 14.50
CA LEU A 82 8.31 -13.73 14.26
C LEU A 82 8.50 -14.95 15.16
N THR A 83 9.12 -16.01 14.64
CA THR A 83 9.47 -17.15 15.50
C THR A 83 10.49 -16.75 16.55
N ARG A 84 10.22 -17.10 17.81
CA ARG A 84 11.13 -16.90 18.93
C ARG A 84 12.33 -17.85 18.78
N PRO A 85 13.58 -17.34 18.71
CA PRO A 85 14.75 -18.20 18.71
C PRO A 85 14.82 -18.99 20.03
N PRO A 86 15.16 -20.30 20.01
CA PRO A 86 15.25 -21.11 21.23
C PRO A 86 16.23 -20.57 22.28
N SER A 87 17.25 -19.82 21.84
CA SER A 87 18.27 -19.19 22.70
C SER A 87 17.79 -17.92 23.42
N VAL A 88 16.56 -17.45 23.13
CA VAL A 88 15.98 -16.23 23.67
C VAL A 88 14.65 -16.54 24.33
N PRO A 89 14.67 -17.02 25.59
CA PRO A 89 13.44 -17.27 26.34
C PRO A 89 12.68 -15.96 26.58
N GLU A 90 11.38 -16.06 26.84
CA GLU A 90 10.45 -14.94 26.97
C GLU A 90 10.92 -13.89 27.98
N HIS A 91 11.30 -14.31 29.20
CA HIS A 91 11.79 -13.42 30.26
C HIS A 91 13.04 -12.62 29.88
N LYS A 92 13.85 -13.13 28.94
CA LYS A 92 15.08 -12.46 28.49
C LYS A 92 14.79 -11.38 27.46
N ARG A 93 13.75 -11.57 26.64
CA ARG A 93 13.35 -10.61 25.61
C ARG A 93 11.89 -10.82 25.22
N ILE A 94 11.04 -9.92 25.67
CA ILE A 94 9.60 -9.96 25.38
C ILE A 94 9.33 -9.60 23.92
N ASN A 95 9.97 -8.56 23.39
CA ASN A 95 9.75 -8.05 22.02
C ASN A 95 10.96 -8.27 21.08
N PRO A 96 10.75 -8.52 19.78
CA PRO A 96 11.82 -8.75 18.82
C PRO A 96 12.61 -7.47 18.48
N THR A 97 13.52 -7.07 19.37
CA THR A 97 14.38 -5.89 19.21
C THR A 97 15.64 -6.11 18.37
N VAL A 98 15.76 -7.29 17.75
CA VAL A 98 16.86 -7.65 16.83
C VAL A 98 16.36 -7.71 15.40
N LYS A 99 17.28 -7.89 14.44
CA LYS A 99 16.94 -8.16 13.04
C LYS A 99 15.92 -9.31 12.96
N PRO A 100 14.96 -9.26 12.02
CA PRO A 100 14.81 -8.27 10.94
C PRO A 100 14.26 -6.89 11.38
N ASP A 101 14.68 -5.84 10.67
CA ASP A 101 14.18 -4.47 10.87
C ASP A 101 12.76 -4.34 10.28
N ILE A 102 11.85 -3.67 10.99
CA ILE A 102 10.44 -3.64 10.62
C ILE A 102 10.18 -2.91 9.30
N ASP A 103 10.92 -1.85 9.02
CA ASP A 103 10.84 -1.09 7.77
C ASP A 103 11.23 -1.93 6.55
N LYS A 104 12.19 -2.86 6.71
CA LYS A 104 12.58 -3.77 5.63
C LYS A 104 11.58 -4.90 5.41
N LEU A 105 10.92 -5.35 6.47
CA LEU A 105 9.81 -6.31 6.35
C LEU A 105 8.64 -5.68 5.59
N VAL A 106 8.26 -4.46 5.97
CA VAL A 106 7.18 -3.71 5.31
C VAL A 106 7.51 -3.39 3.84
N ARG A 107 8.76 -3.07 3.51
CA ARG A 107 9.17 -2.89 2.12
C ARG A 107 8.86 -4.12 1.27
N ALA A 108 9.16 -5.33 1.78
CA ALA A 108 8.82 -6.57 1.09
C ALA A 108 7.29 -6.79 0.93
N ILE A 109 6.47 -6.30 1.88
CA ILE A 109 5.00 -6.29 1.75
C ILE A 109 4.58 -5.35 0.62
N ASN A 110 5.01 -4.09 0.64
CA ASN A 110 4.64 -3.12 -0.39
C ASN A 110 5.03 -3.62 -1.79
N ASP A 111 6.28 -4.09 -1.95
CA ASP A 111 6.77 -4.61 -3.23
C ASP A 111 5.97 -5.82 -3.74
N ALA A 112 5.42 -6.63 -2.85
CA ALA A 112 4.60 -7.80 -3.21
C ALA A 112 3.14 -7.44 -3.53
N LEU A 113 2.64 -6.33 -2.98
CA LEU A 113 1.25 -5.88 -3.16
C LEU A 113 1.09 -4.89 -4.31
N THR A 114 2.18 -4.23 -4.73
CA THR A 114 2.22 -3.39 -5.92
C THR A 114 1.78 -4.17 -7.15
N GLY A 115 0.84 -3.61 -7.91
CA GLY A 115 0.19 -4.24 -9.05
C GLY A 115 -0.94 -5.22 -8.69
N ILE A 116 -1.18 -5.48 -7.40
CA ILE A 116 -2.25 -6.38 -6.92
C ILE A 116 -3.33 -5.60 -6.17
N LEU A 117 -2.95 -4.93 -5.07
CA LEU A 117 -3.90 -4.18 -4.22
C LEU A 117 -3.88 -2.67 -4.51
N PHE A 118 -2.81 -2.15 -5.08
CA PHE A 118 -2.66 -0.78 -5.55
C PHE A 118 -1.72 -0.77 -6.76
N VAL A 119 -1.78 0.27 -7.59
CA VAL A 119 -0.97 0.33 -8.83
C VAL A 119 0.50 0.54 -8.50
N ASP A 120 0.78 1.42 -7.53
CA ASP A 120 2.13 1.75 -7.11
C ASP A 120 2.18 2.05 -5.60
N ASP A 121 3.32 1.81 -4.96
CA ASP A 121 3.49 1.96 -3.51
C ASP A 121 3.42 3.43 -3.06
N CYS A 122 3.65 4.36 -3.98
CA CYS A 122 3.46 5.80 -3.77
C CYS A 122 2.02 6.20 -3.40
N GLN A 123 1.03 5.33 -3.66
CA GLN A 123 -0.37 5.56 -3.27
C GLN A 123 -0.67 5.20 -1.81
N VAL A 124 0.27 4.56 -1.10
CA VAL A 124 0.12 4.24 0.33
C VAL A 124 0.41 5.49 1.16
N VAL A 125 -0.64 6.10 1.71
CA VAL A 125 -0.56 7.38 2.44
C VAL A 125 -0.49 7.21 3.97
N SER A 126 -0.82 6.02 4.47
CA SER A 126 -0.78 5.70 5.90
C SER A 126 -0.30 4.27 6.09
N MET A 127 0.55 4.08 7.10
CA MET A 127 1.09 2.77 7.40
C MET A 127 1.24 2.55 8.90
N THR A 128 0.70 1.43 9.37
CA THR A 128 0.83 1.00 10.77
C THR A 128 1.50 -0.36 10.79
N MET A 129 2.59 -0.48 11.54
CA MET A 129 3.41 -1.68 11.54
C MET A 129 3.84 -2.04 12.95
N SER A 130 3.73 -3.33 13.30
CA SER A 130 4.22 -3.88 14.56
C SER A 130 4.97 -5.19 14.33
N LYS A 131 5.81 -5.59 15.29
CA LYS A 131 6.40 -6.92 15.31
C LYS A 131 6.44 -7.49 16.72
N GLU A 132 6.12 -8.76 16.84
CA GLU A 132 6.13 -9.50 18.10
C GLU A 132 6.71 -10.91 17.89
N TYR A 133 6.97 -11.61 19.00
CA TYR A 133 7.27 -13.04 18.94
C TYR A 133 5.97 -13.84 18.92
N GLY A 134 5.92 -14.88 18.09
CA GLY A 134 4.78 -15.78 17.94
C GLY A 134 4.70 -16.84 19.02
N ASP A 135 4.45 -16.42 20.26
CA ASP A 135 4.28 -17.35 21.37
C ASP A 135 2.89 -18.03 21.32
N GLU A 136 1.86 -17.28 20.90
CA GLU A 136 0.47 -17.78 20.73
C GLU A 136 0.01 -17.76 19.27
N ARG A 137 0.66 -16.96 18.42
CA ARG A 137 0.32 -16.77 17.00
C ARG A 137 1.35 -17.46 16.12
N ARG A 138 0.90 -17.99 14.97
CA ARG A 138 1.80 -18.58 13.98
C ARG A 138 2.63 -17.48 13.32
N ALA A 139 3.91 -17.78 13.07
CA ALA A 139 4.80 -16.87 12.37
C ALA A 139 4.26 -16.52 10.98
N GLY A 140 4.31 -15.23 10.66
CA GLY A 140 3.69 -14.69 9.45
C GLY A 140 3.51 -13.18 9.48
N ALA A 141 2.80 -12.68 8.48
CA ALA A 141 2.33 -11.31 8.40
C ALA A 141 0.80 -11.29 8.35
N TYR A 142 0.19 -10.51 9.24
CA TYR A 142 -1.24 -10.26 9.28
C TYR A 142 -1.47 -8.89 8.68
N VAL A 143 -2.14 -8.85 7.52
CA VAL A 143 -2.17 -7.67 6.66
C VAL A 143 -3.61 -7.19 6.50
N ILE A 144 -3.82 -5.89 6.70
CA ILE A 144 -5.05 -5.19 6.35
C ILE A 144 -4.69 -4.06 5.39
N VAL A 145 -5.37 -4.00 4.25
CA VAL A 145 -5.26 -2.90 3.29
C VAL A 145 -6.59 -2.21 3.18
N GLU A 146 -6.58 -0.90 3.34
CA GLU A 146 -7.74 -0.02 3.32
C GLU A 146 -7.66 0.90 2.12
N ARG A 147 -8.74 1.01 1.34
CA ARG A 147 -8.82 1.94 0.20
C ARG A 147 -9.65 3.15 0.57
N TYR A 148 -9.15 4.33 0.22
CA TYR A 148 -9.76 5.62 0.49
C TYR A 148 -10.04 6.39 -0.80
N VAL A 149 -11.16 7.10 -0.83
CA VAL A 149 -11.42 8.11 -1.88
C VAL A 149 -10.44 9.27 -1.71
N ASN A 150 -9.72 9.63 -2.77
CA ASN A 150 -8.76 10.73 -2.76
C ASN A 150 -9.10 11.86 -3.76
N GLN A 151 -10.28 11.81 -4.38
CA GLN A 151 -10.79 12.87 -5.24
C GLN A 151 -12.15 13.35 -4.76
N LEU A 152 -12.34 14.68 -4.75
CA LEU A 152 -13.64 15.30 -4.57
C LEU A 152 -14.23 15.63 -5.95
N GLU A 153 -15.50 15.29 -6.17
CA GLU A 153 -16.19 15.70 -7.40
C GLU A 153 -16.16 17.22 -7.53
N ARG A 154 -15.60 17.72 -8.65
CA ARG A 154 -15.69 19.14 -8.98
C ARG A 154 -17.13 19.47 -9.38
N LYS A 155 -17.85 20.22 -8.53
CA LYS A 155 -19.11 20.86 -8.92
C LYS A 155 -18.86 21.69 -10.18
N LYS A 156 -19.48 21.33 -11.31
CA LYS A 156 -19.47 22.16 -12.52
C LYS A 156 -20.04 23.54 -12.13
N LYS A 157 -19.23 24.59 -12.26
CA LYS A 157 -19.71 25.97 -12.18
C LYS A 157 -20.79 26.13 -13.26
N GLU A 158 -22.02 26.40 -12.86
CA GLU A 158 -23.04 26.88 -13.78
C GLU A 158 -22.48 28.11 -14.49
N ARG A 159 -22.31 28.03 -15.80
CA ARG A 159 -22.05 29.21 -16.62
C ARG A 159 -23.25 30.11 -16.43
N LYS A 160 -23.08 31.27 -15.79
CA LYS A 160 -24.06 32.36 -15.84
C LYS A 160 -24.42 32.56 -17.32
N ARG A 161 -25.65 32.21 -17.70
CA ARG A 161 -26.22 32.62 -18.99
C ARG A 161 -26.18 34.14 -18.99
N THR A 162 -25.29 34.73 -19.77
CA THR A 162 -25.36 36.14 -20.11
C THR A 162 -26.70 36.36 -20.80
N LEU A 163 -27.64 37.00 -20.10
CA LEU A 163 -28.87 37.49 -20.72
C LEU A 163 -28.46 38.40 -21.87
N SER A 164 -28.88 38.04 -23.09
CA SER A 164 -28.73 38.88 -24.27
C SER A 164 -29.30 40.28 -23.96
N PRO A 165 -28.65 41.38 -24.37
CA PRO A 165 -29.28 42.69 -24.32
C PRO A 165 -30.61 42.61 -25.07
N GLN A 166 -31.69 42.98 -24.39
CA GLN A 166 -32.99 43.18 -25.02
C GLN A 166 -32.76 44.19 -26.15
N ARG A 167 -33.17 43.84 -27.38
CA ARG A 167 -33.21 44.83 -28.46
C ARG A 167 -34.29 45.81 -28.06
N ASP A 168 -33.92 47.06 -27.84
CA ASP A 168 -34.87 48.15 -27.67
C ASP A 168 -35.80 48.14 -28.90
N GLU A 169 -37.09 47.92 -28.66
CA GLU A 169 -38.09 48.16 -29.70
C GLU A 169 -38.06 49.65 -30.05
N PRO A 170 -38.12 50.01 -31.34
CA PRO A 170 -38.32 51.40 -31.70
C PRO A 170 -39.68 51.84 -31.16
N CYS A 171 -39.69 52.89 -30.33
CA CYS A 171 -40.90 53.59 -29.96
C CYS A 171 -41.53 54.15 -31.25
N GLU A 172 -42.57 53.51 -31.78
CA GLU A 172 -43.40 54.14 -32.82
C GLU A 172 -44.16 55.31 -32.18
N ASP A 173 -43.83 56.54 -32.58
CA ASP A 173 -44.62 57.74 -32.26
C ASP A 173 -45.90 57.68 -33.11
N PRO A 174 -47.10 57.73 -32.52
CA PRO A 174 -48.37 57.68 -33.28
C PRO A 174 -48.72 59.01 -33.96
N ARG A 175 -47.72 59.74 -34.46
CA ARG A 175 -47.87 61.03 -35.16
C ARG A 175 -46.94 61.12 -36.37
N ASP A 176 -47.21 60.31 -37.38
CA ASP A 176 -46.92 60.58 -38.79
C ASP A 176 -48.03 59.97 -39.66
#